data_AF-T1ICC9-F1
#
_entry.id   AF-T1ICC9-F1
#
_cell.length_a   1.000
_cell.length_b   1.000
_cell.length_c   1.000
_cell.angle_alpha   90.00
_cell.angle_beta   90.00
_cell.angle_gamma   90.00
#
_symmetry.space_group_name_H-M   'P 1'
#
loop_
_entity.id
_entity.type
_entity.pdbx_description
1 polymer ?
#
loop_
_entity_poly.entity_id
_entity_poly.type
_entity_poly.pdbx_seq_one_letter_code
_entity_poly.pdbx_strand_id
1 'polypeptide(L)' 'MTDDEVNRLAEHLHIDNFRKNVRITKIWKTEGIFNPKAQGFIRRGKIGGNEEFDDEIKLKAEKWFKENLANTDIEFPQF' A
#
# COMPACT_ATOMS: atom_id res chain seq x y z
N MET A 1 0.39 24.33 11.25
CA MET A 1 1.41 23.27 11.19
C MET A 1 2.74 23.93 10.95
N THR A 2 3.71 23.69 11.84
CA THR A 2 5.10 24.07 11.62
C THR A 2 5.84 23.00 10.82
N ASP A 3 6.98 23.34 10.24
CA ASP A 3 7.83 22.36 9.53
C ASP A 3 8.25 21.22 10.47
N ASP A 4 8.51 21.52 11.75
CA ASP A 4 8.82 20.51 12.75
C ASP A 4 7.67 19.53 12.99
N GLU A 5 6.43 20.02 13.02
CA GLU A 5 5.25 19.17 13.16
C GLU A 5 5.05 18.27 11.93
N VAL A 6 5.28 18.80 10.73
CA VAL A 6 5.20 18.05 9.47
C VAL A 6 6.29 16.98 9.42
N ASN A 7 7.53 17.33 9.75
CA ASN A 7 8.66 16.39 9.75
C ASN A 7 8.46 15.27 10.76
N ARG A 8 7.98 15.61 11.97
CA ARG A 8 7.66 14.61 12.98
C ARG A 8 6.55 13.66 12.53
N LEU A 9 5.55 14.16 11.80
CA LEU A 9 4.50 13.32 11.23
C LEU A 9 5.04 12.42 10.11
N ALA A 10 5.85 12.96 9.21
CA ALA A 10 6.50 12.20 8.14
C ALA A 10 7.35 11.05 8.69
N GLU A 11 8.16 11.31 9.72
CA GLU A 11 8.95 10.30 10.39
C GLU A 11 8.06 9.23 11.04
N HIS A 12 6.98 9.63 11.71
CA HIS A 12 6.04 8.68 12.31
C HIS A 12 5.39 7.75 11.27
N LEU A 13 5.05 8.30 10.09
CA LEU A 13 4.41 7.58 9.00
C LEU A 13 5.41 6.83 8.10
N HIS A 14 6.71 7.08 8.23
CA HIS A 14 7.72 6.32 7.52
C HIS A 14 7.47 4.82 7.73
N ILE A 15 7.45 4.03 6.65
CA ILE A 15 6.89 2.68 6.67
C ILE A 15 7.50 1.77 7.73
N ASP A 16 8.80 1.91 7.97
CA ASP A 16 9.50 1.10 8.97
C ASP A 16 9.11 1.49 10.40
N ASN A 17 8.81 2.76 10.64
CA ASN A 17 8.31 3.24 11.93
C ASN A 17 6.85 2.86 12.11
N PHE A 18 6.03 3.05 11.07
CA PHE A 18 4.62 2.69 11.09
C PHE A 18 4.43 1.18 11.34
N ARG A 19 5.20 0.32 10.67
CA ARG A 19 5.18 -1.14 10.87
C ARG A 19 5.49 -1.54 12.32
N LYS A 20 6.40 -0.83 12.99
CA LYS A 20 6.78 -1.10 14.39
C LYS A 20 5.74 -0.55 15.39
N ASN A 21 5.19 0.63 15.11
CA ASN A 21 4.43 1.41 16.09
C ASN A 21 2.90 1.16 16.04
N VAL A 22 2.38 0.65 14.92
CA VAL A 22 0.95 0.40 14.78
C VAL A 22 0.47 -0.76 15.65
N ARG A 23 -0.47 -0.44 16.54
CA ARG A 23 -0.99 -1.36 17.57
C ARG A 23 -2.07 -2.33 17.08
N ILE A 24 -2.35 -2.38 15.77
CA ILE A 24 -3.17 -3.46 15.17
C ILE A 24 -2.55 -4.84 15.52
N THR A 25 -1.24 -4.86 15.80
CA THR A 25 -0.48 -5.95 16.44
C THR A 25 -1.11 -6.57 17.69
N LYS A 26 -2.04 -5.90 18.41
CA LYS A 26 -2.76 -6.53 19.53
C LYS A 26 -3.78 -7.58 19.09
N ILE A 27 -4.41 -7.41 17.94
CA ILE A 27 -5.30 -8.43 17.32
C ILE A 27 -4.44 -9.59 16.77
N TRP A 28 -3.16 -9.35 16.47
CA TRP A 28 -2.25 -10.32 15.85
C TRP A 28 -1.73 -11.38 16.83
N LYS A 29 -2.00 -11.23 18.12
CA LYS A 29 -1.58 -12.19 19.15
C LYS A 29 -2.56 -13.35 19.33
N THR A 30 -3.74 -13.29 18.71
CA THR A 30 -4.68 -14.41 18.72
C THR A 30 -4.21 -15.45 17.71
N GLU A 31 -3.82 -16.63 18.21
CA GLU A 31 -3.40 -17.75 17.37
C GLU A 31 -4.51 -18.15 16.38
N GLY A 32 -4.11 -18.49 15.16
CA GLY A 32 -5.02 -18.93 14.10
C GLY A 32 -5.68 -17.81 13.28
N ILE A 33 -5.59 -16.53 13.69
CA ILE A 33 -6.15 -15.41 12.90
C ILE A 33 -5.20 -14.97 11.77
N PHE A 34 -3.89 -15.00 12.02
CA PHE A 34 -2.87 -14.60 11.05
C PHE A 34 -1.88 -15.73 10.78
N ASN A 35 -1.43 -15.83 9.54
CA ASN A 35 -0.31 -16.70 9.19
C ASN A 35 1.01 -15.99 9.55
N PRO A 36 1.76 -16.45 10.57
CA PRO A 36 3.00 -15.80 10.99
C PRO A 36 4.13 -15.92 9.95
N LYS A 37 3.98 -16.82 8.97
CA LYS A 37 4.95 -17.00 7.87
C LYS A 37 4.63 -16.14 6.64
N ALA A 38 3.52 -15.42 6.63
CA ALA A 38 3.14 -14.54 5.52
C ALA A 38 3.82 -13.16 5.61
N GLN A 39 3.60 -12.30 4.61
CA GLN A 39 4.29 -11.00 4.48
C GLN A 39 3.82 -9.90 5.47
N GLY A 40 3.01 -10.25 6.48
CA GLY A 40 2.43 -9.31 7.44
C GLY A 40 1.37 -8.39 6.85
N PHE A 41 0.71 -7.63 7.72
CA PHE A 41 -0.33 -6.67 7.32
C PHE A 41 0.25 -5.41 6.67
N ILE A 42 1.31 -4.84 7.26
CA ILE A 42 2.10 -3.76 6.66
C ILE A 42 3.23 -4.39 5.84
N ARG A 43 2.97 -4.54 4.53
CA ARG A 43 3.78 -5.30 3.57
C ARG A 43 4.97 -4.50 3.04
N ARG A 44 5.08 -4.29 1.71
CA ARG A 44 6.22 -3.62 1.06
C ARG A 44 6.18 -2.09 1.07
N GLY A 45 4.98 -1.51 0.93
CA GLY A 45 4.73 -0.07 0.74
C GLY A 45 5.63 0.57 -0.32
N LYS A 46 5.65 -0.05 -1.50
CA LYS A 46 6.31 0.44 -2.70
C LYS A 46 5.29 0.58 -3.83
N ILE A 47 5.54 1.54 -4.72
CA ILE A 47 4.81 1.72 -5.98
C ILE A 47 5.46 0.80 -7.04
N GLY A 48 4.68 0.35 -8.03
CA GLY A 48 5.20 -0.51 -9.12
C GLY A 48 5.44 -1.97 -8.73
N GLY A 49 4.71 -2.49 -7.73
CA GLY A 49 4.88 -3.84 -7.19
C GLY A 49 4.09 -4.96 -7.89
N ASN A 50 3.76 -4.81 -9.17
CA ASN A 50 2.89 -5.75 -9.89
C ASN A 50 3.67 -6.90 -10.53
N GLU A 51 4.63 -7.49 -9.81
CA GLU A 51 5.45 -8.63 -10.29
C GLU A 51 4.59 -9.86 -10.65
N GLU A 52 3.39 -9.95 -10.09
CA GLU A 52 2.41 -11.02 -10.36
C GLU A 52 1.63 -10.81 -11.66
N PHE A 53 1.80 -9.67 -12.35
CA PHE A 53 1.11 -9.40 -13.60
C PHE A 53 1.93 -9.97 -14.75
N ASP A 54 1.44 -11.05 -15.35
CA ASP A 54 1.87 -11.44 -16.68
C ASP A 54 1.33 -10.47 -17.75
N ASP A 55 1.79 -10.65 -18.99
CA ASP A 55 1.44 -9.79 -20.12
C ASP A 55 -0.08 -9.78 -20.40
N GLU A 56 -0.76 -10.90 -20.19
CA GLU A 56 -2.20 -11.01 -20.42
C GLU A 56 -2.98 -10.23 -19.36
N ILE A 57 -2.64 -10.41 -18.08
CA ILE A 57 -3.26 -9.69 -16.96
C ILE A 57 -3.00 -8.20 -17.09
N LYS A 58 -1.78 -7.81 -17.48
CA LYS A 58 -1.42 -6.40 -17.69
C LYS A 58 -2.32 -5.76 -18.75
N LEU A 59 -2.50 -6.41 -19.91
CA LEU A 59 -3.35 -5.88 -20.97
C LEU A 59 -4.83 -5.78 -20.54
N LYS A 60 -5.32 -6.78 -19.80
CA LYS A 60 -6.68 -6.74 -19.24
C LYS A 60 -6.87 -5.59 -18.26
N ALA A 61 -5.90 -5.37 -17.37
CA ALA A 61 -5.93 -4.27 -16.42
C ALA A 61 -5.91 -2.91 -17.13
N GLU A 62 -5.02 -2.72 -18.11
CA GLU A 62 -4.93 -1.49 -18.92
C GLU A 62 -6.25 -1.19 -19.64
N LYS A 63 -6.88 -2.20 -20.26
CA LYS A 63 -8.19 -2.05 -20.89
C LYS A 63 -9.25 -1.63 -19.87
N TRP A 64 -9.30 -2.29 -18.71
CA TRP A 64 -10.26 -1.98 -17.66
C TRP A 64 -10.08 -0.55 -17.14
N PHE A 65 -8.85 -0.10 -16.88
CA PHE A 65 -8.58 1.29 -16.48
C PHE A 65 -9.08 2.28 -17.52
N LYS A 66 -8.75 2.05 -18.80
CA LYS A 66 -9.17 2.94 -19.89
C LYS A 66 -10.70 3.06 -19.99
N GLU A 67 -11.41 1.94 -19.89
CA GLU A 67 -12.88 1.92 -19.98
C GLU A 67 -13.55 2.62 -18.78
N ASN A 68 -13.05 2.40 -17.56
CA ASN A 68 -13.66 2.95 -16.36
C ASN A 68 -13.34 4.43 -16.13
N LEU A 69 -12.21 4.91 -16.64
CA LEU A 69 -11.81 6.31 -16.51
C LEU A 69 -12.26 7.19 -17.69
N ALA A 70 -12.75 6.60 -18.79
CA ALA A 70 -13.04 7.30 -20.04
C ALA A 70 -13.97 8.52 -19.91
N ASN A 71 -14.86 8.53 -18.92
CA ASN A 71 -15.83 9.61 -18.69
C ASN A 71 -15.58 10.33 -17.35
N THR A 72 -14.35 10.28 -16.87
CA THR A 72 -13.92 10.93 -15.64
C THR A 72 -12.73 11.84 -15.92
N ASP A 73 -12.51 12.81 -15.05
CA ASP A 73 -11.31 13.65 -14.98
C ASP A 73 -10.25 13.08 -14.02
N ILE A 74 -10.42 11.82 -13.58
CA ILE A 74 -9.53 11.18 -12.63
C ILE A 74 -8.24 10.75 -13.33
N GLU A 75 -7.13 11.30 -12.87
CA GLU A 75 -5.79 10.92 -13.30
C GLU A 75 -4.99 10.35 -12.11
N PHE A 76 -4.34 9.20 -12.32
CA PHE A 76 -3.41 8.65 -11.33
C PHE A 76 -2.02 9.27 -11.54
N PRO A 77 -1.40 9.82 -10.48
CA PRO A 77 -0.05 10.36 -10.57
C PRO A 77 0.94 9.29 -11.04
N GLN A 78 1.83 9.67 -11.95
CA GLN A 78 2.96 8.83 -12.37
C GLN A 78 4.11 9.02 -11.37
N PHE A 79 4.77 7.93 -10.98
CA PHE A 79 5.85 7.90 -9.99
C PHE A 79 7.08 7.20 -10.53
#